data_AF-A0A1J3JWU8-F1
#
_entry.id   AF-A0A1J3JWU8-F1
#
_cell.length_a   1.000
_cell.length_b   1.000
_cell.length_c   1.000
_cell.angle_alpha   90.00
_cell.angle_beta   90.00
_cell.angle_gamma   90.00
#
_symmetry.space_group_name_H-M   'P 1'
#
loop_
_entity.id
_entity.type
_entity.pdbx_description
1 polymer ?
#
loop_
_entity_poly.entity_id
_entity_poly.type
_entity_poly.pdbx_seq_one_letter_code
_entity_poly.pdbx_strand_id
1 'polypeptide(L)'
;KHAFLAKFFPTSRTAKLRNDISGFTQLNSETFSEAYERFKGYQMQCPHHGFSKENLLSTLYRGVLPKYRMLLDTASNGYFMGQDIDDGLLLVENIATSDGNYNEEYDRSDRGSSINEEKLKKEIKTLNDKFDKMISGQQKHVHFVCENNVVDEEEETQVEEVNYITNQGGYQQGFINYKNNPNLSYRS
;
A
#
# COMPACT_ATOMS: atom_id res chain seq x y z
N LYS A 1 -19.04 41.92 -24.58
CA LYS A 1 -18.38 40.98 -23.62
C LYS A 1 -19.24 39.75 -23.32
N HIS A 2 -20.50 39.90 -22.90
CA HIS A 2 -21.40 38.77 -22.60
C HIS A 2 -21.62 37.76 -23.75
N ALA A 3 -21.87 38.22 -24.97
CA ALA A 3 -22.12 37.33 -26.11
C ALA A 3 -20.89 36.50 -26.55
N PHE A 4 -19.68 37.01 -26.33
CA PHE A 4 -18.43 36.29 -26.62
C PHE A 4 -18.19 35.19 -25.58
N LEU A 5 -18.34 35.52 -24.29
CA LEU A 5 -18.20 34.53 -23.21
C LEU A 5 -19.23 33.41 -23.33
N ALA A 6 -20.48 33.71 -23.67
CA ALA A 6 -21.51 32.68 -23.86
C ALA A 6 -21.19 31.70 -25.01
N LYS A 7 -20.47 32.14 -26.05
CA LYS A 7 -20.11 31.32 -27.21
C LYS A 7 -18.91 30.40 -26.94
N PHE A 8 -17.94 30.84 -26.13
CA PHE A 8 -16.71 30.08 -25.84
C PHE A 8 -16.71 29.38 -24.48
N PHE A 9 -17.54 29.86 -23.54
CA PHE A 9 -17.72 29.29 -22.21
C PHE A 9 -19.21 29.18 -21.91
N PRO A 10 -19.86 28.08 -22.37
CA PRO A 10 -21.26 27.84 -22.05
C PRO A 10 -21.48 27.93 -20.54
N THR A 11 -22.56 28.60 -20.14
CA THR A 11 -22.90 28.80 -18.71
C THR A 11 -22.95 27.47 -17.95
N SER A 12 -23.41 26.40 -18.59
CA SER A 12 -23.43 25.04 -18.03
C SER A 12 -22.03 24.49 -17.73
N ARG A 13 -21.06 24.71 -18.62
CA ARG A 13 -19.66 24.28 -18.43
C ARG A 13 -19.01 25.06 -17.29
N THR A 14 -19.21 26.38 -17.24
CA THR A 14 -18.72 27.22 -16.13
C THR A 14 -19.35 26.80 -14.80
N ALA A 15 -20.66 26.53 -14.77
CA ALA A 15 -21.33 26.05 -13.55
C ALA A 15 -20.76 24.71 -13.09
N LYS A 16 -20.55 23.76 -14.01
CA LYS A 16 -19.93 22.47 -13.71
C LYS A 16 -18.53 22.64 -13.10
N LEU A 17 -17.64 23.39 -13.76
CA LEU A 17 -16.28 23.60 -13.26
C LEU A 17 -16.26 24.31 -11.90
N ARG A 18 -17.17 25.26 -11.67
CA ARG A 18 -17.31 25.88 -10.33
C ARG A 18 -17.73 24.87 -9.27
N ASN A 19 -18.65 23.97 -9.60
CA ASN A 19 -19.05 22.89 -8.70
C ASN A 19 -17.89 21.93 -8.43
N ASP A 20 -17.15 21.53 -9.47
CA ASP A 20 -15.97 20.66 -9.36
C ASP A 20 -14.86 21.30 -8.50
N ILE A 21 -14.68 22.62 -8.57
CA ILE A 21 -13.79 23.38 -7.68
C ILE A 21 -14.33 23.34 -6.25
N SER A 22 -15.57 23.78 -6.01
CA SER A 22 -16.12 23.91 -4.64
C SER A 22 -16.36 22.58 -3.93
N GLY A 23 -16.64 21.52 -4.69
CA GLY A 23 -16.89 20.17 -4.22
C GLY A 23 -15.69 19.25 -4.41
N PHE A 24 -14.49 19.82 -4.58
CA PHE A 24 -13.28 19.04 -4.79
C PHE A 24 -13.09 18.02 -3.67
N THR A 25 -12.82 16.79 -4.06
CA THR A 25 -12.44 15.69 -3.15
C THR A 25 -11.37 14.87 -3.86
N GLN A 26 -10.33 14.51 -3.12
CA GLN A 26 -9.29 13.59 -3.58
C GLN A 26 -9.85 12.16 -3.61
N LEU A 27 -9.57 11.43 -4.68
CA LEU A 27 -9.92 10.02 -4.84
C LEU A 27 -8.92 9.14 -4.08
N ASN A 28 -9.36 7.98 -3.58
CA ASN A 28 -8.45 7.04 -2.91
C ASN A 28 -7.42 6.42 -3.86
N SER A 29 -7.69 6.43 -5.16
CA SER A 29 -6.84 5.84 -6.20
C SER A 29 -5.79 6.81 -6.76
N GLU A 30 -5.84 8.10 -6.39
CA GLU A 30 -4.91 9.11 -6.91
C GLU A 30 -3.98 9.58 -5.78
N THR A 31 -2.74 9.88 -6.18
CA THR A 31 -1.73 10.54 -5.36
C THR A 31 -2.15 11.98 -5.05
N PHE A 32 -1.50 12.63 -4.08
CA PHE A 32 -1.78 14.05 -3.81
C PHE A 32 -1.33 14.93 -4.98
N SER A 33 -0.22 14.57 -5.63
CA SER A 33 0.24 15.26 -6.83
C SER A 33 -0.84 15.27 -7.93
N GLU A 34 -1.37 14.10 -8.30
CA GLU A 34 -2.43 13.97 -9.31
C GLU A 34 -3.70 14.74 -8.91
N ALA A 35 -4.12 14.63 -7.64
CA ALA A 35 -5.28 15.34 -7.13
C ALA A 35 -5.12 16.86 -7.23
N TYR A 36 -3.94 17.36 -6.88
CA TYR A 36 -3.63 18.79 -6.91
C TYR A 36 -3.51 19.32 -8.34
N GLU A 37 -2.91 18.56 -9.26
CA GLU A 37 -2.89 18.89 -10.68
C GLU A 37 -4.31 18.96 -11.27
N ARG A 38 -5.18 18.01 -10.91
CA ARG A 38 -6.60 18.03 -11.30
C ARG A 38 -7.32 19.26 -10.77
N PHE A 39 -7.06 19.64 -9.51
CA PHE A 39 -7.61 20.86 -8.92
C PHE A 39 -7.14 22.14 -9.64
N LYS A 40 -5.84 22.24 -9.97
CA LYS A 40 -5.29 23.32 -10.80
C LYS A 40 -5.93 23.32 -12.20
N GLY A 41 -6.15 22.13 -12.78
CA GLY A 41 -6.81 21.92 -14.05
C GLY A 41 -8.21 22.52 -14.12
N TYR A 42 -9.01 22.42 -13.05
CA TYR A 42 -10.34 23.05 -13.01
C TYR A 42 -10.27 24.58 -13.01
N GLN A 43 -9.31 25.15 -12.28
CA GLN A 43 -9.09 26.61 -12.23
C GLN A 43 -8.65 27.15 -13.59
N MET A 44 -7.70 26.49 -14.25
CA MET A 44 -7.22 26.87 -15.58
C MET A 44 -8.33 26.81 -16.64
N GLN A 45 -9.23 25.82 -16.56
CA GLN A 45 -10.36 25.69 -17.47
C GLN A 45 -11.48 26.71 -17.21
N CYS A 46 -11.53 27.30 -16.01
CA CYS A 46 -12.50 28.32 -15.64
C CYS A 46 -11.82 29.52 -14.96
N PRO A 47 -10.99 30.33 -15.64
CA PRO A 47 -10.26 31.44 -15.01
C PRO A 47 -11.17 32.48 -14.33
N HIS A 48 -12.43 32.57 -14.78
CA HIS A 48 -13.49 33.40 -14.21
C HIS A 48 -14.34 32.66 -13.14
N HIS A 49 -13.76 31.70 -12.40
CA HIS A 49 -14.47 30.90 -11.41
C HIS A 49 -14.96 31.70 -10.18
N GLY A 50 -14.30 32.82 -9.85
CA GLY A 50 -14.74 33.76 -8.81
C GLY A 50 -14.43 33.34 -7.36
N PHE A 51 -13.52 32.39 -7.15
CA PHE A 51 -13.07 31.96 -5.82
C PHE A 51 -11.79 32.69 -5.46
N SER A 52 -11.64 33.15 -4.22
CA SER A 52 -10.37 33.71 -3.73
C SER A 52 -9.33 32.60 -3.55
N LYS A 53 -8.03 32.97 -3.50
CA LYS A 53 -6.95 32.03 -3.16
C LYS A 53 -7.21 31.32 -1.83
N GLU A 54 -7.69 32.04 -0.83
CA GLU A 54 -8.08 31.49 0.48
C GLU A 54 -9.20 30.46 0.34
N ASN A 55 -10.25 30.73 -0.44
CA ASN A 55 -11.32 29.76 -0.66
C ASN A 55 -10.81 28.51 -1.39
N LEU A 56 -9.87 28.66 -2.32
CA LEU A 56 -9.25 27.54 -3.03
C LEU A 56 -8.42 26.67 -2.08
N LEU A 57 -7.56 27.26 -1.25
CA LEU A 57 -6.80 26.55 -0.21
C LEU A 57 -7.72 25.81 0.77
N SER A 58 -8.74 26.52 1.26
CA SER A 58 -9.74 25.99 2.18
C SER A 58 -10.47 24.78 1.59
N THR A 59 -10.78 24.85 0.28
CA THR A 59 -11.45 23.76 -0.43
C THR A 59 -10.53 22.58 -0.68
N LEU A 60 -9.29 22.82 -1.09
CA LEU A 60 -8.28 21.77 -1.26
C LEU A 60 -8.07 21.02 0.06
N TYR A 61 -7.78 21.73 1.16
CA TYR A 61 -7.55 21.11 2.46
C TYR A 61 -8.74 20.26 2.92
N ARG A 62 -9.98 20.74 2.78
CA ARG A 62 -11.16 19.92 3.12
C ARG A 62 -11.32 18.70 2.21
N GLY A 63 -10.94 18.83 0.95
CA GLY A 63 -11.12 17.81 -0.09
C GLY A 63 -10.05 16.72 -0.09
N VAL A 64 -8.84 16.98 0.41
CA VAL A 64 -7.74 16.00 0.38
C VAL A 64 -7.88 14.93 1.46
N LEU A 65 -7.24 13.78 1.21
CA LEU A 65 -7.31 12.65 2.13
C LEU A 65 -6.79 13.02 3.53
N PRO A 66 -7.29 12.39 4.61
CA PRO A 66 -6.88 12.70 5.98
C PRO A 66 -5.36 12.69 6.20
N LYS A 67 -4.63 11.77 5.53
CA LYS A 67 -3.17 11.68 5.61
C LYS A 67 -2.47 12.95 5.13
N TYR A 68 -2.98 13.57 4.06
CA TYR A 68 -2.40 14.80 3.51
C TYR A 68 -2.83 16.04 4.27
N ARG A 69 -4.05 16.07 4.83
CA ARG A 69 -4.44 17.10 5.80
C ARG A 69 -3.52 17.13 7.01
N MET A 70 -3.28 15.95 7.61
CA MET A 70 -2.37 15.82 8.74
C MET A 70 -0.94 16.26 8.38
N LEU A 71 -0.47 15.92 7.17
CA LEU A 71 0.83 16.35 6.67
C LEU A 71 0.92 17.87 6.52
N LEU A 72 -0.11 18.49 5.94
CA LEU A 72 -0.22 19.94 5.80
C LEU A 72 -0.17 20.64 7.16
N ASP A 73 -0.98 20.18 8.13
CA ASP A 73 -0.99 20.74 9.47
C ASP A 73 0.37 20.55 10.16
N THR A 74 0.96 19.35 10.08
CA THR A 74 2.27 19.05 10.67
C THR A 74 3.36 19.96 10.11
N ALA A 75 3.38 20.18 8.79
CA ALA A 75 4.33 21.07 8.15
C ALA A 75 4.07 22.57 8.42
N SER A 76 2.92 22.91 9.01
CA SER A 76 2.50 24.28 9.37
C SER A 76 2.38 24.47 10.89
N ASN A 77 3.24 23.82 11.68
CA ASN A 77 3.24 23.91 13.15
C ASN A 77 1.89 23.56 13.80
N GLY A 78 1.13 22.66 13.18
CA GLY A 78 -0.15 22.14 13.65
C GLY A 78 -1.38 22.90 13.16
N TYR A 79 -1.24 24.01 12.43
CA TYR A 79 -2.39 24.76 11.91
C TYR A 79 -2.12 25.34 10.51
N PHE A 80 -2.45 24.56 9.48
CA PHE A 80 -2.27 24.97 8.09
C PHE A 80 -3.14 26.18 7.70
N MET A 81 -4.41 26.21 8.16
CA MET A 81 -5.34 27.30 7.83
C MET A 81 -5.01 28.66 8.46
N GLY A 82 -4.02 28.71 9.36
CA GLY A 82 -3.53 29.96 9.94
C GLY A 82 -2.29 30.52 9.25
N GLN A 83 -1.74 29.81 8.28
CA GLN A 83 -0.62 30.31 7.49
C GLN A 83 -1.04 31.47 6.61
N ASP A 84 -0.07 32.29 6.20
CA ASP A 84 -0.28 33.22 5.11
C ASP A 84 -0.68 32.46 3.84
N ILE A 85 -1.50 33.09 2.99
CA ILE A 85 -2.04 32.46 1.79
C ILE A 85 -0.91 32.02 0.84
N ASP A 86 0.12 32.85 0.66
CA ASP A 86 1.19 32.55 -0.28
C ASP A 86 2.11 31.44 0.29
N ASP A 87 2.35 31.44 1.61
CA ASP A 87 3.06 30.34 2.29
C ASP A 87 2.30 29.02 2.22
N GLY A 88 0.98 29.05 2.41
CA GLY A 88 0.11 27.88 2.30
C GLY A 88 0.09 27.31 0.88
N LEU A 89 0.04 28.17 -0.14
CA LEU A 89 0.15 27.75 -1.54
C LEU A 89 1.51 27.12 -1.85
N LEU A 90 2.59 27.74 -1.37
CA LEU A 90 3.95 27.22 -1.55
C LEU A 90 4.10 25.84 -0.90
N LEU A 91 3.58 25.66 0.32
CA LEU A 91 3.65 24.38 1.03
C LEU A 91 2.89 23.29 0.28
N VAL A 92 1.69 23.58 -0.24
CA VAL A 92 0.92 22.63 -1.05
C VAL A 92 1.70 22.22 -2.30
N GLU A 93 2.30 23.17 -3.01
CA GLU A 93 3.10 22.89 -4.21
C GLU A 93 4.33 22.01 -3.88
N ASN A 94 5.00 22.29 -2.75
CA ASN A 94 6.13 21.50 -2.28
C ASN A 94 5.72 20.06 -1.94
N ILE A 95 4.61 19.87 -1.23
CA ILE A 95 4.09 18.54 -0.90
C ILE A 95 3.72 17.79 -2.18
N ALA A 96 3.02 18.42 -3.13
CA ALA A 96 2.68 17.80 -4.41
C ALA A 96 3.92 17.40 -5.21
N THR A 97 4.94 18.25 -5.26
CA THR A 97 6.21 17.96 -5.93
C THR A 97 6.92 16.78 -5.27
N SER A 98 6.94 16.73 -3.93
CA SER A 98 7.56 15.62 -3.20
C SER A 98 6.80 14.30 -3.34
N ASP A 99 5.46 14.34 -3.32
CA ASP A 99 4.59 13.17 -3.45
C ASP A 99 4.75 12.50 -4.83
N GLY A 100 5.03 13.27 -5.88
CA GLY A 100 5.36 12.74 -7.21
C GLY A 100 6.75 12.09 -7.32
N ASN A 101 7.70 12.47 -6.44
CA ASN A 101 9.11 12.07 -6.54
C ASN A 101 9.49 10.89 -5.62
N TYR A 102 8.74 10.62 -4.56
CA TYR A 102 9.06 9.59 -3.56
C TYR A 102 8.25 8.29 -3.71
N ASN A 103 7.52 8.10 -4.81
CA ASN A 103 6.68 6.91 -5.03
C ASN A 103 7.44 5.67 -5.55
N GLU A 104 8.76 5.73 -5.69
CA GLU A 104 9.56 4.54 -5.90
C GLU A 104 10.25 4.16 -4.59
N GLU A 105 9.81 3.05 -4.02
CA GLU A 105 10.52 2.30 -2.98
C GLU A 105 10.38 2.82 -1.52
N TYR A 106 10.07 1.89 -0.61
CA TYR A 106 10.08 2.05 0.86
C TYR A 106 8.81 2.49 1.60
N ASP A 107 7.61 2.06 1.19
CA ASP A 107 6.62 1.74 2.22
C ASP A 107 7.00 0.43 2.92
N ARG A 108 7.87 0.53 3.94
CA ARG A 108 8.17 -0.57 4.87
C ARG A 108 7.15 -0.66 6.02
N SER A 109 6.16 0.23 6.03
CA SER A 109 5.09 0.27 7.03
C SER A 109 3.87 -0.59 6.66
N ASP A 110 3.72 -1.00 5.39
CA ASP A 110 2.81 -2.09 5.03
C ASP A 110 3.39 -3.44 5.46
N ARG A 111 3.42 -3.67 6.77
CA ARG A 111 3.51 -5.01 7.36
C ARG A 111 2.15 -5.72 7.29
N GLY A 112 1.50 -5.66 6.13
CA GLY A 112 0.25 -6.34 5.86
C GLY A 112 -0.94 -5.65 6.50
N SER A 113 -1.70 -4.91 5.69
CA SER A 113 -3.13 -4.74 5.96
C SER A 113 -3.74 -6.11 6.24
N SER A 114 -4.12 -6.40 7.51
CA SER A 114 -4.74 -7.68 7.90
C SER A 114 -5.97 -8.05 7.05
N ILE A 115 -6.62 -7.04 6.45
CA ILE A 115 -7.75 -7.23 5.54
C ILE A 115 -7.31 -7.89 4.23
N ASN A 116 -6.14 -7.51 3.71
CA ASN A 116 -5.58 -8.10 2.50
C ASN A 116 -5.05 -9.52 2.78
N GLU A 117 -4.42 -9.74 3.93
CA GLU A 117 -3.96 -11.06 4.37
C GLU A 117 -5.14 -12.04 4.57
N GLU A 118 -6.22 -11.60 5.24
CA GLU A 118 -7.42 -12.42 5.42
C GLU A 118 -8.10 -12.76 4.09
N LYS A 119 -8.15 -11.81 3.15
CA LYS A 119 -8.73 -12.05 1.83
C LYS A 119 -7.90 -13.06 1.05
N LEU A 120 -6.58 -12.89 1.01
CA LEU A 120 -5.64 -13.82 0.38
C LEU A 120 -5.76 -15.23 1.01
N LYS A 121 -5.85 -15.31 2.33
CA LYS A 121 -6.02 -16.59 3.04
C LYS A 121 -7.33 -17.29 2.69
N LYS A 122 -8.44 -16.55 2.54
CA LYS A 122 -9.74 -17.09 2.08
C LYS A 122 -9.66 -17.60 0.64
N GLU A 123 -8.99 -16.87 -0.24
CA GLU A 123 -8.81 -17.28 -1.64
C GLU A 123 -7.94 -18.55 -1.75
N ILE A 124 -6.82 -18.63 -1.02
CA ILE A 124 -5.97 -19.82 -0.95
C ILE A 124 -6.73 -21.03 -0.39
N LYS A 125 -7.52 -20.84 0.69
CA LYS A 125 -8.35 -21.92 1.24
C LYS A 125 -9.35 -22.44 0.20
N THR A 126 -10.02 -21.53 -0.50
CA THR A 126 -10.98 -21.90 -1.55
C THR A 126 -10.33 -22.67 -2.70
N LEU A 127 -9.08 -22.32 -3.04
CA LEU A 127 -8.31 -23.02 -4.07
C LEU A 127 -7.92 -24.43 -3.62
N ASN A 128 -7.45 -24.59 -2.38
CA ASN A 128 -7.13 -25.90 -1.80
C ASN A 128 -8.37 -26.82 -1.76
N ASP A 129 -9.51 -26.29 -1.33
CA ASP A 129 -10.77 -27.06 -1.30
C ASP A 129 -11.18 -27.56 -2.70
N LYS A 130 -10.89 -26.79 -3.76
CA LYS A 130 -11.13 -27.21 -5.15
C LYS A 130 -10.11 -28.26 -5.61
N PHE A 131 -8.86 -28.14 -5.17
CA PHE A 131 -7.80 -29.10 -5.47
C PHE A 131 -8.09 -30.47 -4.84
N ASP A 132 -8.49 -30.51 -3.57
CA ASP A 132 -8.86 -31.75 -2.86
C ASP A 132 -10.05 -32.46 -3.51
N LYS A 133 -11.04 -31.70 -3.99
CA LYS A 133 -12.17 -32.24 -4.76
C LYS A 133 -11.74 -32.86 -6.10
N MET A 134 -10.71 -32.32 -6.73
CA MET A 134 -10.19 -32.84 -7.99
C MET A 134 -9.43 -34.15 -7.79
N ILE A 135 -8.61 -34.23 -6.73
CA ILE A 135 -7.89 -35.45 -6.35
C ILE A 135 -8.84 -36.57 -5.94
N SER A 136 -9.83 -36.26 -5.10
CA SER A 136 -10.84 -37.24 -4.67
C SER A 136 -11.80 -37.69 -5.79
N GLY A 137 -11.96 -36.87 -6.84
CA GLY A 137 -12.77 -37.20 -8.02
C GLY A 137 -12.13 -38.16 -9.02
N GLN A 138 -10.86 -38.56 -8.84
CA GLN A 138 -10.11 -39.41 -9.79
C GLN A 138 -9.87 -40.86 -9.34
N GLN A 139 -10.52 -41.37 -8.29
CA GLN A 139 -10.51 -42.82 -8.03
C GLN A 139 -11.55 -43.55 -8.89
N LYS A 140 -11.22 -43.81 -10.16
CA LYS A 140 -11.85 -44.92 -10.89
C LYS A 140 -11.17 -46.21 -10.45
N HIS A 141 -11.93 -47.08 -9.79
CA HIS A 141 -11.54 -48.39 -9.31
C HIS A 141 -10.83 -49.21 -10.40
N VAL A 142 -9.55 -49.53 -10.18
CA VAL A 142 -8.90 -50.66 -10.86
C VAL A 142 -9.11 -51.88 -9.97
N HIS A 143 -9.81 -52.88 -10.49
CA HIS A 143 -10.16 -54.11 -9.76
C HIS A 143 -8.90 -54.97 -9.58
N PHE A 144 -8.41 -55.08 -8.36
CA PHE A 144 -7.31 -55.98 -8.00
C PHE A 144 -7.89 -57.34 -7.57
N VAL A 145 -7.57 -58.40 -8.31
CA VAL A 145 -7.93 -59.78 -7.96
C VAL A 145 -6.78 -60.34 -7.13
N CYS A 146 -6.98 -60.48 -5.81
CA CYS A 146 -6.06 -61.24 -4.96
C CYS A 146 -6.37 -62.74 -5.11
N GLU A 147 -5.44 -63.50 -5.68
CA GLU A 147 -5.37 -64.94 -5.48
C GLU A 147 -4.26 -65.21 -4.48
N ASN A 148 -4.63 -65.80 -3.34
CA ASN A 148 -3.71 -66.17 -2.27
C ASN A 148 -2.75 -67.24 -2.76
N ASN A 149 -1.44 -67.03 -2.60
CA ASN A 149 -0.49 -68.12 -2.39
C ASN A 149 0.64 -67.64 -1.47
N VAL A 150 0.81 -68.39 -0.38
CA VAL A 150 1.88 -68.25 0.61
C VAL A 150 3.18 -68.76 -0.01
N VAL A 151 4.25 -67.96 0.06
CA VAL A 151 5.63 -68.46 0.10
C VAL A 151 6.51 -67.44 0.83
N ASP A 152 7.15 -67.90 1.90
CA ASP A 152 8.27 -67.25 2.59
C ASP A 152 9.46 -67.12 1.64
N GLU A 153 10.03 -65.92 1.50
CA GLU A 153 11.42 -65.75 1.11
C GLU A 153 12.04 -64.60 1.93
N GLU A 154 13.11 -64.95 2.65
CA GLU A 154 14.03 -64.06 3.33
C GLU A 154 14.73 -63.18 2.27
N GLU A 155 14.69 -61.86 2.42
CA GLU A 155 15.62 -60.97 1.71
C GLU A 155 16.26 -59.97 2.66
N GLU A 156 17.52 -60.28 2.98
CA GLU A 156 18.46 -59.45 3.72
C GLU A 156 18.67 -58.12 2.98
N THR A 157 18.21 -57.01 3.55
CA THR A 157 18.53 -55.67 3.05
C THR A 157 19.41 -54.95 4.06
N GLN A 158 20.69 -54.81 3.69
CA GLN A 158 21.67 -54.01 4.43
C GLN A 158 21.15 -52.57 4.56
N VAL A 159 20.98 -52.12 5.80
CA VAL A 159 20.58 -50.75 6.10
C VAL A 159 21.85 -49.90 6.16
N GLU A 160 22.12 -49.09 5.13
CA GLU A 160 23.15 -48.05 5.21
C GLU A 160 22.67 -46.94 6.16
N GLU A 161 23.47 -46.67 7.19
CA GLU A 161 23.22 -45.62 8.17
C GLU A 161 23.70 -44.27 7.62
N VAL A 162 22.78 -43.46 7.08
CA VAL A 162 23.07 -42.07 6.69
C VAL A 162 23.06 -41.17 7.93
N ASN A 163 24.25 -40.75 8.36
CA ASN A 163 24.41 -39.76 9.44
C ASN A 163 23.96 -38.36 8.97
N TYR A 164 22.75 -37.95 9.35
CA TYR A 164 22.30 -36.56 9.20
C TYR A 164 22.93 -35.71 10.33
N ILE A 165 23.75 -34.72 9.98
CA ILE A 165 24.20 -33.72 10.95
C ILE A 165 23.00 -32.85 11.33
N THR A 166 22.38 -33.16 12.46
CA THR A 166 21.37 -32.34 13.12
C THR A 166 22.07 -31.22 13.88
N ASN A 167 21.95 -29.97 13.43
CA ASN A 167 22.13 -28.81 14.29
C ASN A 167 20.75 -28.19 14.57
N GLN A 168 19.96 -28.92 15.36
CA GLN A 168 18.74 -28.38 15.96
C GLN A 168 19.14 -27.58 17.20
N GLY A 169 19.14 -26.25 17.04
CA GLY A 169 19.17 -25.32 18.16
C GLY A 169 17.87 -25.38 18.94
N GLY A 170 17.96 -25.77 20.22
CA GLY A 170 16.86 -25.76 21.17
C GLY A 170 17.37 -25.63 22.60
N TYR A 171 17.35 -24.40 23.10
CA TYR A 171 17.24 -23.93 24.49
C TYR A 171 17.75 -24.84 25.62
N GLN A 172 18.80 -24.41 26.34
CA GLN A 172 18.70 -23.98 27.74
C GLN A 172 20.07 -23.68 28.39
N GLN A 173 20.04 -22.60 29.18
CA GLN A 173 20.83 -22.32 30.38
C GLN A 173 22.32 -21.99 30.26
N GLY A 174 22.66 -20.76 30.64
CA GLY A 174 24.02 -20.36 30.98
C GLY A 174 24.22 -18.85 30.86
N PHE A 175 24.34 -18.17 31.98
CA PHE A 175 24.80 -16.79 32.07
C PHE A 175 26.15 -16.63 31.34
N ILE A 176 26.18 -15.95 30.19
CA ILE A 176 27.43 -15.65 29.50
C ILE A 176 27.95 -14.29 29.99
N ASN A 177 28.90 -14.36 30.90
CA ASN A 177 29.78 -13.25 31.25
C ASN A 177 30.55 -12.78 30.01
N TYR A 178 30.41 -11.50 29.65
CA TYR A 178 31.27 -10.87 28.66
C TYR A 178 32.72 -10.87 29.18
N LYS A 179 33.57 -11.73 28.60
CA LYS A 179 35.03 -11.60 28.72
C LYS A 179 35.50 -10.48 27.80
N ASN A 180 35.99 -9.39 28.37
CA ASN A 180 36.65 -8.31 27.65
C ASN A 180 37.93 -8.85 26.97
N ASN A 181 38.03 -8.67 25.65
CA ASN A 181 39.26 -8.93 24.90
C ASN A 181 40.23 -7.74 25.09
N PRO A 182 41.50 -7.97 25.45
CA PRO A 182 42.41 -6.91 25.89
C PRO A 182 43.08 -6.06 24.78
N ASN A 183 42.63 -6.08 23.52
CA ASN A 183 43.39 -5.47 22.41
C ASN A 183 42.57 -4.57 21.45
N LEU A 184 41.78 -3.63 21.96
CA LEU A 184 41.22 -2.54 21.15
C LEU A 184 41.47 -1.19 21.83
N SER A 185 42.61 -0.57 21.53
CA SER A 185 42.89 0.84 21.85
C SER A 185 42.69 1.69 20.60
N TYR A 186 41.64 2.51 20.56
CA TYR A 186 41.60 3.69 19.68
C TYR A 186 42.16 4.87 20.46
N ARG A 187 43.21 5.49 19.91
CA ARG A 187 43.85 6.70 20.42
C ARG A 187 43.13 7.90 19.77
N SER A 188 42.61 8.80 20.60
CA SER A 188 42.01 10.08 20.20
C SER A 188 42.98 10.99 19.47
#